data_AF-A0A4Y2D3P0-F1
#
_entry.id   AF-A0A4Y2D3P0-F1
#
_cell.length_a   1.000
_cell.length_b   1.000
_cell.length_c   1.000
_cell.angle_alpha   90.00
_cell.angle_beta   90.00
_cell.angle_gamma   90.00
#
_symmetry.space_group_name_H-M   'P 1'
#
loop_
_entity.id
_entity.type
_entity.pdbx_description
1 polymer ?
#
loop_
_entity_poly.entity_id
_entity_poly.type
_entity_poly.pdbx_seq_one_letter_code
_entity_poly.pdbx_strand_id
1 'polypeptide(L)'
;MGISVATDIIWENVSARFLIFDIPTSTPLEELAAEIEDKNDCIVVEMRRFLKQNSPKEMSPVLITILGTTVPEAIKIWFVHQRLQKFIDRPRQCNKCFSFMHPSRICDKTIICYLCGVVHIGPCQQPEKCINCNGPHNAKSRSCPSYITEQKILELKCRNHITTGEARRIFQQNKAKYSETVKTMPAVTNIEDTINVKFETLLQAINERFERQMAICGYATKIYGLYLSKFLQNNHTVC
;
A
#
# COMPACT_ATOMS: atom_id res chain seq x y z
N MET A 1 37.82 -24.54 -14.82
CA MET A 1 36.89 -25.12 -13.83
C MET A 1 35.92 -24.02 -13.43
N GLY A 2 34.70 -24.03 -13.97
CA GLY A 2 33.67 -23.08 -13.56
C GLY A 2 33.16 -23.50 -12.18
N ILE A 3 33.31 -22.62 -11.18
CA ILE A 3 32.68 -22.82 -9.88
C ILE A 3 31.18 -22.73 -10.14
N SER A 4 30.47 -23.84 -10.00
CA SER A 4 29.00 -23.84 -10.03
C SER A 4 28.51 -23.09 -8.80
N VAL A 5 28.22 -21.80 -8.98
CA VAL A 5 27.55 -21.00 -7.95
C VAL A 5 26.07 -21.35 -8.03
N ALA A 6 25.67 -22.42 -7.34
CA ALA A 6 24.28 -22.74 -7.09
C ALA A 6 23.76 -21.77 -6.02
N THR A 7 23.36 -20.58 -6.43
CA THR A 7 22.59 -19.68 -5.54
C THR A 7 21.14 -20.12 -5.54
N ASP A 8 20.62 -20.48 -4.36
CA ASP A 8 19.19 -20.66 -4.16
C ASP A 8 18.48 -19.30 -4.36
N ILE A 9 18.01 -19.06 -5.59
CA ILE A 9 17.24 -17.86 -5.90
C ILE A 9 15.93 -17.94 -5.12
N ILE A 10 15.74 -16.99 -4.20
CA ILE A 10 14.45 -16.77 -3.55
C ILE A 10 13.56 -16.09 -4.59
N TRP A 11 12.78 -16.88 -5.33
CA TRP A 11 11.91 -16.44 -6.42
C TRP A 11 11.02 -15.27 -6.03
N GLU A 12 10.59 -15.19 -4.77
CA GLU A 12 9.77 -14.11 -4.25
C GLU A 12 10.46 -12.74 -4.26
N ASN A 13 11.80 -12.70 -4.34
CA ASN A 13 12.57 -11.44 -4.43
C ASN A 13 12.82 -10.98 -5.86
N VAL A 14 12.59 -11.84 -6.85
CA VAL A 14 12.86 -11.58 -8.27
C VAL A 14 11.61 -11.74 -9.14
N SER A 15 10.44 -11.87 -8.53
CA SER A 15 9.16 -11.98 -9.23
C SER A 15 8.13 -11.03 -8.67
N ALA A 16 7.21 -10.65 -9.55
CA ALA A 16 6.05 -9.85 -9.22
C ALA A 16 4.78 -10.56 -9.67
N ARG A 17 3.70 -10.34 -8.93
CA ARG A 17 2.43 -11.03 -9.15
C ARG A 17 1.29 -10.03 -9.28
N PHE A 18 0.38 -10.31 -10.20
CA PHE A 18 -0.82 -9.50 -10.39
C PHE A 18 -1.99 -10.36 -10.88
N LEU A 19 -3.18 -9.81 -10.73
CA LEU A 19 -4.43 -10.43 -11.15
C LEU A 19 -4.96 -9.74 -12.40
N ILE A 20 -5.44 -10.55 -13.33
CA ILE A 20 -6.32 -10.11 -14.40
C ILE A 20 -7.68 -10.77 -14.26
N PHE A 21 -8.72 -10.00 -14.54
CA PHE A 21 -10.11 -10.44 -14.51
C PHE A 21 -10.65 -10.58 -15.94
N ASP A 22 -11.84 -11.17 -16.04
CA ASP A 22 -12.62 -11.30 -17.27
C ASP A 22 -11.96 -12.14 -18.38
N ILE A 23 -11.02 -13.01 -18.00
CA ILE A 23 -10.50 -14.04 -18.90
C ILE A 23 -11.44 -15.24 -18.87
N PRO A 24 -11.97 -15.68 -20.04
CA PRO A 24 -12.79 -16.88 -20.12
C PRO A 24 -12.06 -18.11 -19.58
N THR A 25 -12.76 -19.00 -18.88
CA THR A 25 -12.19 -20.26 -18.38
C THR A 25 -11.92 -21.27 -19.51
N SER A 26 -12.50 -21.05 -20.70
CA SER A 26 -12.21 -21.84 -21.89
C SER A 26 -10.85 -21.51 -22.52
N THR A 27 -10.26 -20.35 -22.18
CA THR A 27 -8.95 -19.94 -22.71
C THR A 27 -7.83 -20.69 -21.98
N PRO A 28 -7.02 -21.49 -22.69
CA PRO A 28 -5.88 -22.19 -22.10
C PRO A 28 -4.83 -21.19 -21.61
N LEU A 29 -4.19 -21.51 -20.49
CA LEU A 29 -3.22 -20.59 -19.86
C LEU A 29 -1.93 -20.47 -20.66
N GLU A 30 -1.58 -21.51 -21.43
CA GLU A 30 -0.41 -21.56 -22.28
C GLU A 30 -0.53 -20.56 -23.45
N GLU A 31 -1.70 -20.51 -24.10
CA GLU A 31 -1.99 -19.54 -25.16
C GLU A 31 -2.00 -18.11 -24.62
N LEU A 32 -2.61 -17.92 -23.44
CA LEU A 32 -2.65 -16.62 -22.78
C LEU A 32 -1.25 -16.13 -22.37
N ALA A 33 -0.38 -17.03 -21.91
CA ALA A 33 1.00 -16.72 -21.60
C ALA A 33 1.76 -16.27 -22.85
N ALA A 34 1.66 -17.02 -23.95
CA ALA A 34 2.30 -16.67 -25.21
C ALA A 34 1.83 -15.33 -25.77
N GLU A 35 0.53 -15.02 -25.72
CA GLU A 35 -0.01 -13.73 -26.12
C GLU A 35 0.54 -12.58 -25.26
N ILE A 36 0.63 -12.79 -23.95
CA ILE A 36 1.16 -11.76 -23.04
C ILE A 36 2.66 -11.54 -23.29
N GLU A 37 3.45 -12.58 -23.47
CA GLU A 37 4.89 -12.47 -23.75
C GLU A 37 5.18 -11.87 -25.14
N ASP A 38 4.35 -12.13 -26.15
CA ASP A 38 4.52 -11.56 -27.50
C ASP A 38 4.15 -10.06 -27.54
N LYS A 39 3.09 -9.66 -26.83
CA LYS A 39 2.57 -8.28 -26.89
C LYS A 39 3.13 -7.36 -25.81
N ASN A 40 3.80 -7.89 -24.80
CA ASN A 40 4.30 -7.13 -23.66
C ASN A 40 5.75 -7.50 -23.36
N ASP A 41 6.54 -6.51 -22.92
CA ASP A 41 7.93 -6.73 -22.50
C ASP A 41 7.98 -7.32 -21.07
N CYS A 42 7.52 -8.56 -20.94
CA CYS A 42 7.54 -9.29 -19.67
C CYS A 42 7.72 -10.79 -19.89
N ILE A 43 8.41 -11.44 -18.95
CA ILE A 43 8.63 -12.89 -18.95
C ILE A 43 7.65 -13.51 -17.96
N VAL A 44 6.76 -14.37 -18.44
CA VAL A 44 5.77 -15.09 -17.62
C VAL A 44 6.42 -16.34 -17.04
N VAL A 45 6.46 -16.43 -15.71
CA VAL A 45 7.02 -17.57 -14.99
C VAL A 45 5.94 -18.60 -14.65
N GLU A 46 4.77 -18.12 -14.25
CA GLU A 46 3.68 -18.99 -13.78
C GLU A 46 2.34 -18.29 -13.94
N MET A 47 1.33 -19.02 -14.46
CA MET A 47 -0.06 -18.61 -14.45
C MET A 47 -0.91 -19.61 -13.69
N ARG A 48 -1.88 -19.10 -12.91
CA ARG A 48 -2.77 -19.95 -12.12
C ARG A 48 -4.18 -19.37 -12.04
N ARG A 49 -5.19 -20.21 -12.26
CA ARG A 49 -6.60 -19.90 -11.95
C ARG A 49 -6.95 -20.28 -10.52
N PHE A 50 -7.90 -19.56 -9.94
CA PHE A 50 -8.44 -19.91 -8.63
C PHE A 50 -9.61 -20.86 -8.79
N LEU A 51 -9.75 -21.81 -7.87
CA LEU A 51 -10.92 -22.67 -7.80
C LEU A 51 -12.01 -21.99 -6.97
N LYS A 52 -13.26 -22.22 -7.34
CA LYS A 52 -14.41 -21.81 -6.53
C LYS A 52 -14.40 -22.59 -5.21
N GLN A 53 -14.81 -21.96 -4.12
CA GLN A 53 -14.92 -22.65 -2.83
C GLN A 53 -15.83 -23.88 -2.96
N ASN A 54 -15.33 -25.01 -2.48
CA ASN A 54 -16.02 -26.30 -2.49
C ASN A 54 -16.41 -26.82 -3.89
N SER A 55 -15.74 -26.37 -4.95
CA SER A 55 -15.92 -27.00 -6.27
C SER A 55 -14.61 -27.05 -7.06
N PRO A 56 -14.47 -28.03 -7.97
CA PRO A 56 -13.32 -28.09 -8.87
C PRO A 56 -13.42 -27.06 -10.02
N LYS A 57 -14.44 -26.19 -10.01
CA LYS A 57 -14.66 -25.23 -11.10
C LYS A 57 -13.70 -24.06 -10.96
N GLU A 58 -12.97 -23.79 -12.02
CA GLU A 58 -12.12 -22.62 -12.13
C GLU A 58 -12.93 -21.32 -12.19
N MET A 59 -12.34 -20.27 -11.64
CA MET A 59 -12.85 -18.92 -11.70
C MET A 59 -12.12 -18.14 -12.80
N SER A 60 -12.76 -17.06 -13.26
CA SER A 60 -12.20 -16.17 -14.28
C SER A 60 -10.86 -15.50 -13.88
N PRO A 61 -10.64 -15.05 -12.63
CA PRO A 61 -9.40 -14.36 -12.29
C PRO A 61 -8.17 -15.24 -12.47
N VAL A 62 -7.18 -14.72 -13.19
CA VAL A 62 -5.89 -15.38 -13.41
C VAL A 62 -4.83 -14.64 -12.59
N LEU A 63 -4.12 -15.38 -11.74
CA LEU A 63 -2.91 -14.91 -11.08
C LEU A 63 -1.73 -15.15 -12.02
N ILE A 64 -1.05 -14.08 -12.38
CA ILE A 64 0.12 -14.11 -13.25
C ILE A 64 1.34 -13.75 -12.42
N THR A 65 2.43 -14.49 -12.64
CA THR A 65 3.73 -14.26 -12.04
C THR A 65 4.71 -13.95 -13.15
N ILE A 66 5.31 -12.76 -13.08
CA ILE A 66 6.34 -12.33 -14.01
C ILE A 66 7.71 -12.29 -13.33
N LEU A 67 8.76 -12.42 -14.13
CA LEU A 67 10.11 -12.13 -13.69
C LEU A 67 10.30 -10.60 -13.60
N GLY A 68 10.94 -10.15 -12.51
CA GLY A 68 11.15 -8.73 -12.20
C GLY A 68 10.32 -8.25 -11.01
N THR A 69 10.61 -7.04 -10.53
CA THR A 69 9.89 -6.39 -9.42
C THR A 69 8.84 -5.38 -9.90
N THR A 70 8.95 -4.95 -11.16
CA THR A 70 8.09 -3.95 -11.79
C THR A 70 6.89 -4.62 -12.44
N VAL A 71 5.70 -4.30 -11.92
CA VAL A 71 4.43 -4.73 -12.51
C VAL A 71 3.98 -3.62 -13.46
N PRO A 72 3.71 -3.90 -14.74
CA PRO A 72 3.18 -2.90 -15.65
C PRO A 72 1.81 -2.39 -15.17
N GLU A 73 1.43 -1.16 -15.51
CA GLU A 73 0.13 -0.62 -15.09
C GLU A 73 -1.04 -1.30 -15.83
N ALA A 74 -0.81 -1.64 -17.09
CA ALA A 74 -1.72 -2.38 -17.95
C ALA A 74 -0.91 -3.32 -18.84
N ILE A 75 -1.54 -4.42 -19.27
CA ILE A 75 -0.99 -5.29 -20.31
C ILE A 75 -1.92 -5.32 -21.49
N LYS A 76 -1.35 -5.48 -22.67
CA LYS A 76 -2.10 -5.75 -23.89
C LYS A 76 -2.39 -7.24 -23.98
N ILE A 77 -3.67 -7.58 -24.09
CA ILE A 77 -4.13 -8.94 -24.34
C ILE A 77 -5.06 -8.85 -25.55
N TRP A 78 -4.69 -9.51 -26.65
CA TRP A 78 -5.41 -9.42 -27.92
C TRP A 78 -5.57 -7.96 -28.37
N PHE A 79 -6.81 -7.47 -28.44
CA PHE A 79 -7.16 -6.13 -28.89
C PHE A 79 -7.49 -5.16 -27.73
N VAL A 80 -7.24 -5.55 -26.48
CA VAL A 80 -7.65 -4.79 -25.30
C VAL A 80 -6.44 -4.47 -24.41
N HIS A 81 -6.44 -3.27 -23.83
CA HIS A 81 -5.52 -2.91 -22.74
C HIS A 81 -6.20 -3.20 -21.40
N GLN A 82 -5.75 -4.26 -20.74
CA GLN A 82 -6.32 -4.71 -19.48
C GLN A 82 -5.57 -4.06 -18.31
N ARG A 83 -6.32 -3.39 -17.42
CA ARG A 83 -5.76 -2.87 -16.16
C ARG A 83 -5.48 -4.00 -15.20
N LEU A 84 -4.34 -3.92 -14.52
CA LEU A 84 -3.91 -4.96 -13.60
C LEU A 84 -4.38 -4.69 -12.18
N GLN A 85 -4.85 -5.73 -11.50
CA GLN A 85 -5.10 -5.66 -10.07
C GLN A 85 -3.91 -6.20 -9.29
N LYS A 86 -3.41 -5.37 -8.38
CA LYS A 86 -2.27 -5.71 -7.52
C LYS A 86 -2.57 -6.95 -6.68
N PHE A 87 -1.65 -7.91 -6.67
CA PHE A 87 -1.72 -9.06 -5.78
C PHE A 87 -0.73 -8.88 -4.63
N ILE A 88 -1.25 -8.75 -3.42
CA ILE A 88 -0.41 -8.65 -2.21
C ILE A 88 -0.29 -10.05 -1.62
N ASP A 89 0.94 -10.57 -1.64
CA ASP A 89 1.26 -11.86 -1.04
C ASP A 89 0.97 -11.87 0.46
N ARG A 90 0.65 -13.06 0.98
CA ARG A 90 0.60 -13.28 2.43
C ARG A 90 2.02 -13.48 2.96
N PRO A 91 2.37 -12.93 4.14
CA PRO A 91 3.64 -13.20 4.79
C PRO A 91 3.91 -14.70 4.89
N ARG A 92 4.97 -15.15 4.21
CA ARG A 92 5.40 -16.54 4.26
C ARG A 92 6.08 -16.79 5.60
N GLN A 93 5.63 -17.83 6.28
CA GLN A 93 6.15 -18.25 7.57
C GLN A 93 6.90 -19.57 7.42
N CYS A 94 8.07 -19.68 8.04
CA CYS A 94 8.81 -20.93 8.09
C CYS A 94 8.02 -22.02 8.83
N ASN A 95 7.86 -23.19 8.22
CA ASN A 95 7.07 -24.29 8.81
C ASN A 95 7.79 -24.99 9.98
N LYS A 96 9.11 -24.78 10.14
CA LYS A 96 9.88 -25.36 11.24
C LYS A 96 9.93 -24.44 12.46
N CYS A 97 10.31 -23.17 12.27
CA CYS A 97 10.57 -22.22 13.36
C CYS A 97 9.58 -21.05 13.44
N PHE A 98 8.60 -20.99 12.55
CA PHE A 98 7.58 -19.94 12.47
C PHE A 98 8.10 -18.50 12.29
N SER A 99 9.37 -18.33 11.92
CA SER A 99 9.93 -17.02 11.56
C SER A 99 9.48 -16.56 10.17
N PHE A 100 9.37 -15.25 9.98
CA PHE A 100 9.07 -14.61 8.68
C PHE A 100 10.34 -14.19 7.90
N MET A 101 11.53 -14.54 8.39
CA MET A 101 12.80 -14.05 7.83
C MET A 101 13.37 -14.93 6.74
N HIS A 102 13.01 -16.21 6.70
CA HIS A 102 13.58 -17.17 5.75
C HIS A 102 12.53 -18.21 5.32
N PRO A 103 12.69 -18.80 4.12
CA PRO A 103 11.86 -19.91 3.69
C PRO A 103 12.22 -21.20 4.43
N SER A 104 11.24 -22.10 4.59
CA SER A 104 11.41 -23.38 5.31
C SER A 104 12.55 -24.27 4.80
N ARG A 105 12.95 -24.12 3.52
CA ARG A 105 13.99 -24.93 2.87
C ARG A 105 15.40 -24.60 3.38
N ILE A 106 15.65 -23.34 3.76
CA ILE A 106 16.95 -22.84 4.25
C ILE A 106 16.94 -22.83 5.81
N CYS A 107 15.95 -23.45 6.43
CA CYS A 107 15.83 -23.46 7.89
C CYS A 107 16.55 -24.66 8.48
N ASP A 108 17.58 -24.38 9.28
CA ASP A 108 18.37 -25.39 10.01
C ASP A 108 17.85 -25.64 11.43
N LYS A 109 16.80 -24.93 11.85
CA LYS A 109 16.21 -25.08 13.18
C LYS A 109 15.33 -26.33 13.28
N THR A 110 15.25 -26.88 14.48
CA THR A 110 14.32 -27.96 14.83
C THR A 110 12.87 -27.48 14.70
N ILE A 111 11.96 -28.43 14.46
CA ILE A 111 10.52 -28.15 14.43
C ILE A 111 10.06 -27.80 15.84
N ILE A 112 9.52 -26.60 16.02
CA ILE A 112 8.89 -26.16 17.27
C ILE A 112 7.37 -26.27 17.17
N CYS A 113 6.68 -26.21 18.31
CA CYS A 113 5.22 -26.13 18.32
C CYS A 113 4.75 -24.72 17.95
N TYR A 114 3.75 -24.62 17.07
CA TYR A 114 3.18 -23.32 16.68
C TYR A 114 2.35 -22.65 17.79
N LEU A 115 1.87 -23.42 18.77
CA LEU A 115 1.07 -22.91 19.89
C LEU A 115 1.96 -22.24 20.94
N CYS A 116 2.99 -22.94 21.42
CA CYS A 116 3.81 -22.50 22.55
C CYS A 116 5.26 -22.12 22.20
N GLY A 117 5.73 -22.39 20.99
CA GLY A 117 7.08 -22.05 20.53
C GLY A 117 8.20 -22.97 21.06
N VAL A 118 7.86 -24.05 21.77
CA VAL A 118 8.82 -25.01 22.35
C VAL A 118 8.81 -26.33 21.56
N VAL A 119 9.93 -27.05 21.58
CA VAL A 119 10.02 -28.42 21.03
C VAL A 119 9.39 -29.40 22.02
N HIS A 120 8.37 -30.13 21.57
CA HIS A 120 7.81 -31.24 22.32
C HIS A 120 7.22 -32.30 21.38
N ILE A 121 7.05 -33.51 21.90
CA ILE A 121 6.43 -34.64 21.19
C ILE A 121 5.06 -34.87 21.82
N GLY A 122 4.01 -34.98 21.01
CA GLY A 122 2.63 -35.15 21.48
C GLY A 122 1.86 -33.83 21.67
N PRO A 123 0.65 -33.88 22.29
CA PRO A 123 -0.23 -32.72 22.41
C PRO A 123 0.39 -31.59 23.24
N CYS A 124 0.18 -30.35 22.81
CA CYS A 124 0.68 -29.17 23.51
C CYS A 124 -0.10 -28.93 24.80
N GLN A 125 0.58 -28.97 25.95
CA GLN A 125 0.00 -28.63 27.26
C GLN A 125 0.43 -27.22 27.74
N GLN A 126 1.33 -26.58 27.02
CA GLN A 126 1.84 -25.25 27.36
C GLN A 126 0.87 -24.15 26.92
N PRO A 127 0.81 -23.01 27.63
CA PRO A 127 0.00 -21.87 27.21
C PRO A 127 0.47 -21.33 25.85
N GLU A 128 -0.45 -20.71 25.12
CA GLU A 128 -0.13 -20.12 23.83
C GLU A 128 0.87 -18.96 23.98
N LYS A 129 1.95 -19.01 23.21
CA LYS A 129 2.99 -18.00 23.19
C LYS A 129 3.58 -17.86 21.80
N CYS A 130 3.51 -16.64 21.27
CA CYS A 130 4.00 -16.36 19.92
C CYS A 130 5.52 -16.20 19.93
N ILE A 131 6.23 -16.96 19.08
CA ILE A 131 7.70 -16.87 18.96
C ILE A 131 8.19 -15.54 18.35
N ASN A 132 7.33 -14.83 17.61
CA ASN A 132 7.72 -13.63 16.87
C ASN A 132 7.48 -12.32 17.63
N CYS A 133 6.55 -12.30 18.60
CA CYS A 133 6.21 -11.10 19.36
C CYS A 133 6.10 -11.34 20.87
N ASN A 134 6.25 -12.59 21.32
CA ASN A 134 6.12 -13.04 22.70
C ASN A 134 4.73 -12.78 23.34
N GLY A 135 3.71 -12.50 22.53
CA GLY A 135 2.34 -12.28 22.99
C GLY A 135 1.55 -13.57 23.30
N PRO A 136 0.41 -13.46 24.00
CA PRO A 136 -0.43 -14.59 24.44
C PRO A 136 -1.33 -15.10 23.30
N HIS A 137 -0.72 -15.60 22.23
CA HIS A 137 -1.40 -16.21 21.08
C HIS A 137 -0.44 -17.13 20.34
N ASN A 138 -0.96 -18.07 19.57
CA ASN A 138 -0.14 -18.95 18.73
C ASN A 138 0.56 -18.20 17.58
N ALA A 139 1.68 -18.75 17.09
CA ALA A 139 2.52 -18.13 16.07
C ALA A 139 1.84 -17.92 14.70
N LYS A 140 0.69 -18.55 14.43
CA LYS A 140 -0.07 -18.44 13.17
C LYS A 140 -1.15 -17.35 13.22
N SER A 141 -1.34 -16.68 14.35
CA SER A 141 -2.37 -15.66 14.49
C SER A 141 -2.14 -14.47 13.56
N ARG A 142 -3.21 -14.04 12.87
CA ARG A 142 -3.21 -12.83 12.03
C ARG A 142 -3.25 -11.52 12.84
N SER A 143 -3.62 -11.59 14.11
CA SER A 143 -3.55 -10.43 15.02
C SER A 143 -2.15 -10.16 15.56
N CYS A 144 -1.17 -11.03 15.24
CA CYS A 144 0.21 -10.87 15.69
C CYS A 144 0.82 -9.55 15.14
N PRO A 145 1.40 -8.69 16.00
CA PRO A 145 2.05 -7.46 15.56
C PRO A 145 3.15 -7.70 14.52
N SER A 146 3.91 -8.80 14.66
CA SER A 146 4.95 -9.18 13.71
C SER A 146 4.35 -9.58 12.36
N TYR A 147 3.22 -10.30 12.33
CA TYR A 147 2.50 -10.63 11.10
C TYR A 147 2.00 -9.38 10.38
N ILE A 148 1.37 -8.45 11.12
CA ILE A 148 0.86 -7.19 10.58
C ILE A 148 2.01 -6.34 9.99
N THR A 149 3.16 -6.33 10.67
CA THR A 149 4.36 -5.64 10.20
C THR A 149 4.84 -6.20 8.87
N GLU A 150 4.95 -7.53 8.75
CA GLU A 150 5.33 -8.19 7.50
C GLU A 150 4.33 -7.97 6.37
N GLN A 151 3.03 -7.96 6.68
CA GLN A 151 1.99 -7.64 5.71
C GLN A 151 2.16 -6.23 5.15
N LYS A 152 2.44 -5.23 6.01
CA LYS A 152 2.73 -3.85 5.57
C LYS A 152 3.98 -3.76 4.69
N ILE A 153 5.01 -4.55 4.99
CA ILE A 153 6.22 -4.63 4.17
C ILE A 153 5.90 -5.17 2.77
N LEU A 154 5.09 -6.23 2.67
CA LEU A 154 4.67 -6.78 1.37
C LEU A 154 3.77 -5.83 0.59
N GLU A 155 2.91 -5.08 1.27
CA GLU A 155 2.15 -4.00 0.64
C GLU A 155 3.07 -2.91 0.08
N LEU A 156 4.09 -2.49 0.84
CA LEU A 156 5.06 -1.49 0.38
C LEU A 156 5.86 -2.00 -0.83
N LYS A 157 6.28 -3.27 -0.78
CA LYS A 157 6.94 -3.97 -1.90
C LYS A 157 6.08 -3.87 -3.17
N CYS A 158 4.80 -4.27 -3.07
CA CYS A 158 3.87 -4.29 -4.18
C CYS A 158 3.56 -2.89 -4.73
N ARG A 159 3.41 -1.88 -3.84
CA ARG A 159 3.08 -0.50 -4.24
C ARG A 159 4.25 0.22 -4.91
N ASN A 160 5.48 -0.07 -4.51
CA ASN A 160 6.67 0.67 -4.94
C ASN A 160 7.56 -0.09 -5.93
N HIS A 161 7.20 -1.31 -6.32
CA HIS A 161 7.94 -2.12 -7.29
C HIS A 161 9.40 -2.42 -6.89
N ILE A 162 9.63 -2.59 -5.59
CA ILE A 162 10.94 -2.83 -4.99
C ILE A 162 11.08 -4.28 -4.50
N THR A 163 12.29 -4.68 -4.16
CA THR A 163 12.53 -5.99 -3.54
C THR A 163 12.03 -6.03 -2.09
N THR A 164 11.80 -7.23 -1.56
CA THR A 164 11.41 -7.42 -0.16
C THR A 164 12.45 -6.85 0.81
N GLY A 165 13.74 -6.98 0.48
CA GLY A 165 14.84 -6.45 1.29
C GLY A 165 14.83 -4.92 1.37
N GLU A 166 14.61 -4.25 0.24
CA GLU A 166 14.46 -2.79 0.19
C GLU A 166 13.22 -2.32 0.94
N ALA A 167 12.08 -3.00 0.76
CA ALA A 167 10.85 -2.70 1.48
C ALA A 167 11.05 -2.78 3.00
N ARG A 168 11.77 -3.80 3.49
CA ARG A 168 12.13 -3.92 4.91
C ARG A 168 13.01 -2.75 5.38
N ARG A 169 14.03 -2.38 4.61
CA ARG A 169 14.93 -1.25 4.94
C ARG A 169 14.15 0.07 5.03
N ILE A 170 13.32 0.38 4.03
CA ILE A 170 12.49 1.59 4.02
C ILE A 170 11.52 1.59 5.21
N PHE A 171 10.88 0.45 5.48
CA PHE A 171 9.95 0.33 6.61
C PHE A 171 10.65 0.59 7.96
N GLN A 172 11.84 0.03 8.16
CA GLN A 172 12.64 0.26 9.37
C GLN A 172 13.10 1.72 9.50
N GLN A 173 13.56 2.34 8.40
CA GLN A 173 13.95 3.75 8.38
C GLN A 173 12.77 4.66 8.72
N ASN A 174 11.59 4.42 8.16
CA ASN A 174 10.39 5.20 8.46
C ASN A 174 9.97 5.05 9.92
N LYS A 175 10.09 3.85 10.49
CA LYS A 175 9.83 3.61 11.92
C LYS A 175 10.82 4.36 12.81
N ALA A 176 12.11 4.40 12.43
CA ALA A 176 13.13 5.15 13.15
C ALA A 176 12.87 6.65 13.10
N LYS A 177 12.62 7.21 11.91
CA LYS A 177 12.26 8.62 11.70
C LYS A 177 11.04 9.04 12.53
N TYR A 178 9.97 8.23 12.51
CA TYR A 178 8.79 8.50 13.33
C TYR A 178 9.13 8.56 14.82
N SER A 179 9.93 7.61 15.32
CA SER A 179 10.35 7.60 16.73
C SER A 179 11.21 8.80 17.10
N GLU A 180 12.01 9.32 16.17
CA GLU A 180 12.82 10.51 16.35
C GLU A 180 11.96 11.77 16.37
N THR A 181 10.99 11.90 15.44
CA THR A 181 10.01 12.98 15.47
C THR A 181 9.21 13.00 16.77
N VAL A 182 8.73 11.86 17.26
CA VAL A 182 7.99 11.81 18.54
C VAL A 182 8.86 12.22 19.73
N LYS A 183 10.17 11.94 19.70
CA LYS A 183 11.10 12.36 20.76
C LYS A 183 11.43 13.84 20.72
N THR A 184 11.44 14.45 19.54
CA THR A 184 11.73 15.88 19.35
C THR A 184 10.48 16.75 19.45
N MET A 185 9.29 16.15 19.42
CA MET A 185 8.07 16.86 19.78
C MET A 185 8.14 17.27 21.26
N PRO A 186 8.10 18.57 21.58
CA PRO A 186 7.98 18.99 22.97
C PRO A 186 6.71 18.36 23.56
N ALA A 187 6.78 17.95 24.82
CA ALA A 187 5.59 17.57 25.56
C ALA A 187 4.59 18.73 25.42
N VAL A 188 3.45 18.48 24.80
CA VAL A 188 2.48 19.54 24.52
C VAL A 188 1.82 19.89 25.86
N THR A 189 2.44 20.80 26.59
CA THR A 189 1.91 21.29 27.87
C THR A 189 0.78 22.28 27.64
N ASN A 190 0.78 23.01 26.50
CA ASN A 190 -0.21 24.04 26.21
C ASN A 190 -0.87 23.86 24.83
N ILE A 191 -1.70 22.81 24.72
CA ILE A 191 -2.60 22.62 23.57
C ILE A 191 -3.51 23.85 23.41
N GLU A 192 -3.96 24.42 24.53
CA GLU A 192 -4.81 25.62 24.57
C GLU A 192 -4.14 26.83 23.91
N ASP A 193 -2.88 27.15 24.24
CA ASP A 193 -2.17 28.28 23.63
C ASP A 193 -2.02 28.11 22.11
N THR A 194 -1.75 26.89 21.66
CA THR A 194 -1.59 26.59 20.23
C THR A 194 -2.93 26.73 19.48
N ILE A 195 -4.03 26.30 20.10
CA ILE A 195 -5.38 26.46 19.54
C ILE A 195 -5.76 27.93 19.50
N ASN A 196 -5.51 28.67 20.58
CA ASN A 196 -5.82 30.10 20.70
C ASN A 196 -5.06 30.90 19.63
N VAL A 197 -3.75 30.66 19.45
CA VAL A 197 -2.96 31.33 18.40
C VAL A 197 -3.53 31.04 17.00
N LYS A 198 -3.89 29.78 16.71
CA LYS A 198 -4.48 29.43 15.40
C LYS A 198 -5.86 30.05 15.21
N PHE A 199 -6.65 30.14 16.26
CA PHE A 199 -7.99 30.74 16.22
C PHE A 199 -7.91 32.25 15.95
N GLU A 200 -7.02 32.97 16.66
CA GLU A 200 -6.76 34.39 16.42
C GLU A 200 -6.28 34.66 14.99
N THR A 201 -5.38 33.80 14.49
CA THR A 201 -4.90 33.93 13.10
C THR A 201 -6.02 33.78 12.07
N LEU A 202 -6.96 32.86 12.32
CA LEU A 202 -8.13 32.67 11.46
C LEU A 202 -9.10 33.86 11.54
N LEU A 203 -9.37 34.37 12.75
CA LEU A 203 -10.21 35.55 12.94
C LEU A 203 -9.65 36.77 12.21
N GLN A 204 -8.34 36.99 12.29
CA GLN A 204 -7.66 38.10 11.63
C GLN A 204 -7.77 37.97 10.10
N ALA A 205 -7.58 36.77 9.55
CA ALA A 205 -7.74 36.52 8.12
C ALA A 205 -9.19 36.72 7.64
N ILE A 206 -10.19 36.33 8.44
CA ILE A 206 -11.60 36.55 8.13
C ILE A 206 -11.92 38.05 8.17
N ASN A 207 -11.41 38.77 9.17
CA ASN A 207 -11.64 40.21 9.30
C ASN A 207 -11.05 40.99 8.12
N GLU A 208 -9.80 40.68 7.73
CA GLU A 208 -9.19 41.27 6.53
C GLU A 208 -10.01 40.99 5.26
N ARG A 209 -10.56 39.78 5.13
CA ARG A 209 -11.41 39.43 3.99
C ARG A 209 -12.71 40.23 3.99
N PHE A 210 -13.30 40.43 5.17
CA PHE A 210 -14.51 41.23 5.34
C PHE A 210 -14.27 42.70 4.99
N GLU A 211 -13.17 43.28 5.48
CA GLU A 211 -12.77 44.66 5.17
C GLU A 211 -12.53 44.86 3.68
N ARG A 212 -11.83 43.93 3.02
CA ARG A 212 -11.64 43.97 1.55
C ARG A 212 -12.99 43.93 0.82
N GLN A 213 -13.93 43.10 1.27
CA GLN A 213 -15.25 42.98 0.64
C GLN A 213 -16.12 44.22 0.87
N MET A 214 -16.05 44.83 2.06
CA MET A 214 -16.72 46.09 2.36
C MET A 214 -16.14 47.26 1.57
N ALA A 215 -14.81 47.32 1.40
CA ALA A 215 -14.17 48.31 0.55
C ALA A 215 -14.67 48.20 -0.90
N ILE A 216 -14.71 46.99 -1.47
CA ILE A 216 -15.25 46.73 -2.82
C ILE A 216 -16.70 47.22 -2.94
N CYS A 217 -17.55 46.92 -1.96
CA CYS A 217 -18.95 47.38 -1.94
C CYS A 217 -19.05 48.92 -1.86
N GLY A 218 -18.19 49.55 -1.05
CA GLY A 218 -18.09 51.01 -0.95
C GLY A 218 -17.64 51.68 -2.25
N TYR A 219 -16.71 51.07 -3.00
CA TYR A 219 -16.30 51.55 -4.32
C TYR A 219 -17.43 51.40 -5.34
N ALA A 220 -18.13 50.26 -5.35
CA ALA A 220 -19.26 50.04 -6.25
C ALA A 220 -20.38 51.07 -6.02
N THR A 221 -20.77 51.34 -4.77
CA THR A 221 -21.80 52.34 -4.45
C THR A 221 -21.40 53.76 -4.85
N LYS A 222 -20.14 54.15 -4.67
CA LYS A 222 -19.62 55.43 -5.19
C LYS A 222 -19.67 55.52 -6.71
N ILE A 223 -19.30 54.46 -7.43
CA ILE A 223 -19.37 54.43 -8.89
C ILE A 223 -20.83 54.54 -9.36
N TYR A 224 -21.75 53.76 -8.79
CA TYR A 224 -23.17 53.86 -9.14
C TYR A 224 -23.74 55.25 -8.85
N GLY A 225 -23.37 55.89 -7.73
CA GLY A 225 -23.74 57.27 -7.42
C GLY A 225 -23.20 58.28 -8.45
N LEU A 226 -21.95 58.13 -8.89
CA LEU A 226 -21.36 58.97 -9.95
C LEU A 226 -22.08 58.77 -11.29
N TYR A 227 -22.36 57.53 -11.68
CA TYR A 227 -23.13 57.24 -12.90
C TYR A 227 -24.55 57.83 -12.84
N LEU A 228 -25.23 57.70 -11.70
CA LEU A 228 -26.58 58.26 -11.51
C LEU A 228 -26.57 59.79 -11.55
N SER A 229 -25.59 60.44 -10.90
CA SER A 229 -25.45 61.90 -10.94
C SER A 229 -25.17 62.42 -12.36
N LYS A 230 -24.34 61.70 -13.13
CA LYS A 230 -24.03 62.04 -14.53
C LYS A 230 -25.23 61.80 -15.45
N PHE A 231 -26.03 60.76 -15.19
CA PHE A 231 -27.29 60.52 -15.89
C PHE A 231 -28.32 61.63 -15.61
N LEU A 232 -28.46 62.06 -14.36
CA LEU A 232 -29.36 63.15 -13.99
C LEU A 232 -28.90 64.50 -14.56
N GLN A 233 -27.60 64.80 -14.57
CA GLN A 233 -27.06 66.02 -15.20
C GLN A 233 -27.29 66.06 -16.72
N ASN A 234 -27.14 64.94 -17.42
CA ASN A 234 -27.36 64.88 -18.87
C ASN A 234 -28.85 65.00 -19.27
N ASN A 235 -29.77 64.63 -18.38
CA ASN A 235 -31.21 64.74 -18.64
C ASN A 235 -31.79 66.13 -18.36
N HIS A 236 -31.04 67.03 -17.71
CA HIS A 236 -31.45 68.43 -17.50
C HIS A 236 -31.00 69.38 -18.62
N THR A 237 -30.29 68.88 -19.64
CA THR A 237 -29.87 69.64 -20.84
C THR A 237 -30.75 69.40 -22.07
N VAL A 238 -31.87 68.69 -21.91
CA VAL A 238 -32.87 68.50 -22.98
C VAL A 238 -34.26 68.87 -22.47
N CYS A 239 -34.44 70.15 -22.16
CA CYS A 239 -35.72 70.89 -22.22
C CYS A 239 -35.39 72.35 -22.53
#